data_AF-A0A7V5QAC8-F1
#
_entry.id   AF-A0A7V5QAC8-F1
#
_cell.length_a   1.000
_cell.length_b   1.000
_cell.length_c   1.000
_cell.angle_alpha   90.00
_cell.angle_beta   90.00
_cell.angle_gamma   90.00
#
_symmetry.space_group_name_H-M   'P 1'
#
loop_
_entity.id
_entity.type
_entity.pdbx_description
1 polymer ?
#
loop_
_entity_poly.entity_id
_entity_poly.type
_entity_poly.pdbx_seq_one_letter_code
_entity_poly.pdbx_strand_id
1 'polypeptide(L)' 'MSQPDTPFLDSIYRYPVKGLSPQALEQAELEPGRTIAFDRA' A
#
# COMPACT_ATOMS: atom_id res chain seq x y z
N MET A 1 -8.47 27.38 12.75
CA MET A 1 -7.98 26.48 11.69
C MET A 1 -8.77 25.20 11.81
N SER A 2 -9.69 24.92 10.90
CA SER A 2 -10.53 23.72 10.94
C SER A 2 -9.65 22.49 10.74
N GLN A 3 -9.80 21.49 11.61
CA GLN A 3 -9.08 20.23 11.51
C GLN A 3 -9.59 19.49 10.27
N PRO A 4 -8.73 19.04 9.34
CA PRO A 4 -9.19 18.27 8.19
C PRO A 4 -9.73 16.92 8.68
N ASP A 5 -10.75 16.41 8.01
CA ASP A 5 -11.26 15.07 8.25
C ASP A 5 -10.12 14.05 8.10
N THR A 6 -10.05 13.09 9.04
CA THR A 6 -9.02 12.04 9.02
C THR A 6 -9.19 11.20 7.74
N PRO A 7 -8.16 11.07 6.90
CA PRO A 7 -8.24 10.23 5.71
C PRO A 7 -8.46 8.77 6.10
N PHE A 8 -9.40 8.10 5.42
CA PHE A 8 -9.66 6.68 5.55
C PHE A 8 -8.98 5.91 4.41
N LEU A 9 -8.30 4.82 4.76
CA LEU A 9 -7.68 3.94 3.78
C LEU A 9 -8.63 2.77 3.50
N ASP A 10 -9.14 2.72 2.27
CA ASP A 10 -10.12 1.71 1.85
C ASP A 10 -9.46 0.36 1.55
N SER A 11 -8.37 0.36 0.78
CA SER A 11 -7.73 -0.85 0.29
C SER A 11 -6.25 -0.67 0.00
N ILE A 12 -5.49 -1.76 0.12
CA ILE A 12 -4.05 -1.81 -0.16
C ILE A 12 -3.82 -2.87 -1.24
N TYR A 13 -2.95 -2.55 -2.20
CA TYR A 13 -2.56 -3.47 -3.26
C TYR A 13 -1.05 -3.46 -3.45
N ARG A 14 -0.48 -4.61 -3.83
CA ARG A 14 0.91 -4.72 -4.33
C ARG A 14 0.96 -5.44 -5.67
N TYR A 15 2.02 -5.20 -6.43
CA TYR A 15 2.22 -5.80 -7.76
C TYR A 15 3.45 -6.69 -7.76
N PRO A 16 3.36 -7.96 -7.33
CA PRO A 16 4.55 -8.80 -7.17
C PRO A 16 5.20 -9.16 -8.49
N VAL A 17 4.44 -9.23 -9.59
CA VAL A 17 4.96 -9.55 -10.92
C VAL A 17 4.41 -8.54 -11.92
N LYS A 18 5.29 -7.99 -12.74
CA LYS A 18 4.90 -7.05 -13.80
C LYS A 18 3.94 -7.69 -14.80
N GLY A 19 2.84 -7.02 -15.07
CA GLY A 19 1.85 -7.44 -16.07
C GLY A 19 0.80 -8.42 -15.57
N LEU A 20 0.83 -8.81 -14.29
CA LEU A 20 -0.25 -9.55 -13.64
C LEU A 20 -1.17 -8.62 -12.82
N SER A 21 -2.32 -9.14 -12.43
CA SER A 21 -3.27 -8.45 -11.56
C SER A 21 -2.64 -8.14 -10.18
N PRO A 22 -3.01 -7.01 -9.56
CA PRO A 22 -2.56 -6.67 -8.21
C PRO A 22 -3.04 -7.68 -7.17
N GLN A 23 -2.21 -7.89 -6.15
CA GLN A 23 -2.58 -8.62 -4.95
C GLN A 23 -3.12 -7.65 -3.91
N ALA A 24 -4.37 -7.84 -3.48
CA ALA A 24 -4.94 -7.14 -2.35
C ALA A 24 -4.24 -7.53 -1.03
N LEU A 25 -4.04 -6.57 -0.14
CA LEU A 25 -3.48 -6.76 1.18
C LEU A 25 -4.44 -6.21 2.24
N GLU A 26 -4.62 -6.96 3.32
CA GLU A 26 -5.35 -6.47 4.51
C GLU A 26 -4.48 -5.50 5.33
N GLN A 27 -3.17 -5.71 5.32
CA GLN A 27 -2.19 -4.91 6.04
C GLN A 27 -0.84 -4.92 5.31
N ALA A 28 -0.06 -3.86 5.49
CA ALA A 28 1.31 -3.76 4.96
C ALA A 28 2.23 -3.15 6.02
N GLU A 29 3.36 -3.80 6.26
CA GLU A 29 4.42 -3.28 7.13
C GLU A 29 5.28 -2.29 6.34
N LEU A 30 5.64 -1.16 6.99
CA LEU A 30 6.41 -0.08 6.39
C LEU A 30 7.58 0.29 7.28
N GLU A 31 8.73 0.51 6.65
CA GLU A 31 9.91 1.06 7.29
C GLU A 31 10.38 2.31 6.54
N PRO A 32 10.91 3.34 7.24
CA PRO A 32 11.44 4.53 6.59
C PRO A 32 12.49 4.20 5.53
N GLY A 33 12.34 4.77 4.34
CA GLY A 33 13.25 4.54 3.21
C GLY A 33 13.06 3.19 2.49
N ARG A 34 12.03 2.41 2.84
CA ARG A 34 11.68 1.14 2.16
C ARG A 34 10.35 1.25 1.43
N THR A 35 10.13 0.31 0.51
CA THR A 35 8.85 0.05 -0.14
C THR A 35 8.17 -1.14 0.52
N ILE A 36 6.90 -1.39 0.16
CA ILE A 36 6.17 -2.60 0.56
C ILE A 36 6.95 -3.83 0.08
N ALA A 37 7.07 -4.83 0.95
CA ALA A 37 7.76 -6.07 0.64
C ALA A 37 7.12 -6.77 -0.59
N PHE A 38 7.98 -7.18 -1.53
CA PHE A 38 7.60 -7.78 -2.80
C PHE A 38 6.71 -6.90 -3.68
N ASP A 39 6.72 -5.58 -3.53
CA ASP A 39 6.20 -4.72 -4.59
C ASP A 39 7.21 -4.68 -5.75
N ARG A 40 6.77 -5.10 -6.94
CA ARG A 40 7.54 -5.16 -8.19
C ARG A 40 8.82 -6.01 -8.10
N ALA A 41 8.70 -7.23 -7.58
CA ALA A 41 9.79 -8.21 -7.57
C ALA A 41 10.21 -8.67 -8.97
#